data_AF-A0AAU4L1P0-F1
#
_entry.id   AF-A0AAU4L1P0-F1
#
_cell.length_a   1.000
_cell.length_b   1.000
_cell.length_c   1.000
_cell.angle_alpha   90.00
_cell.angle_beta   90.00
_cell.angle_gamma   90.00
#
_symmetry.space_group_name_H-M   'P 1'
#
loop_
_entity.id
_entity.type
_entity.pdbx_description
1 polymer ?
#
loop_
_entity_poly.entity_id
_entity_poly.type
_entity_poly.pdbx_seq_one_letter_code
_entity_poly.pdbx_strand_id
1 'polypeptide(L)'
;MNHAQNFATPPETMTRLPTGHCVDAVKSTGHRSGHSRWEPVLGLLPLRSPRVLGGLTDGLRAHWLVRGMHPCDVTVVRRNTFPQTNLLVFRLQRGTWAVLVKHPRNERAADGLAREWEVLRQLAADDRLDPWRQLLPQPVGYRPDGPARMLAQGWLAGVPADHLVPHRPQDLQRTVTAALSFLAELRLASGHRQPAAERADEWAKPQLQILSTEIGWCRTGAGAQGLEALRRRLDEGLAGAVLTEAWTHGDFHPGNVLLNEDRTRVTGVYDWGNARTDGPSEIDACAFVLTVRQALSGRPLGRLVAEALRADGLPAADRALLASAAVDPDGGDPAVLPLLTWLWHVASNVQKSPQFGRSRWWVAHTVAPVLEEASRWASARR
;
A
#
# COMPACT_ATOMS: atom_id res chain seq x y z
N MET A 1 -10.30 -0.53 40.90
CA MET A 1 -11.66 -0.02 40.63
C MET A 1 -11.73 0.29 39.15
N ASN A 2 -12.35 -0.63 38.40
CA ASN A 2 -12.40 -0.66 36.95
C ASN A 2 -13.59 0.17 36.44
N HIS A 3 -13.34 1.13 35.56
CA HIS A 3 -14.38 1.68 34.67
C HIS A 3 -14.08 1.23 33.24
N ALA A 4 -14.68 0.11 32.85
CA ALA A 4 -14.86 -0.26 31.46
C ALA A 4 -15.95 0.65 30.88
N GLN A 5 -15.58 1.53 29.95
CA GLN A 5 -16.54 2.27 29.13
C GLN A 5 -17.00 1.36 28.00
N ASN A 6 -18.24 0.89 28.12
CA ASN A 6 -18.94 0.19 27.04
C ASN A 6 -19.07 1.13 25.84
N PHE A 7 -18.45 0.75 24.72
CA PHE A 7 -18.73 1.35 23.42
C PHE A 7 -20.15 0.96 23.02
N ALA A 8 -20.98 1.99 22.81
CA ALA A 8 -22.37 1.85 22.44
C ALA A 8 -22.51 1.12 21.10
N THR A 9 -23.39 0.13 21.08
CA THR A 9 -23.92 -0.55 19.91
C THR A 9 -24.40 0.47 18.87
N PRO A 10 -24.11 0.30 17.56
CA PRO A 10 -24.66 1.17 16.53
C PRO A 10 -26.20 1.08 16.51
N PRO A 11 -26.92 2.17 16.20
CA PRO A 11 -28.37 2.11 16.03
C PRO A 11 -28.74 1.18 14.86
N GLU A 12 -29.67 0.25 15.12
CA GLU A 12 -30.19 -0.82 14.22
C GLU A 12 -30.89 -0.33 12.93
N THR A 13 -30.72 0.91 12.51
CA THR A 13 -31.45 1.51 11.37
C THR A 13 -30.52 1.95 10.25
N MET A 14 -29.80 1.00 9.64
CA MET A 14 -29.12 1.23 8.34
C MET A 14 -29.26 0.06 7.34
N THR A 15 -30.29 -0.77 7.46
CA THR A 15 -30.58 -1.82 6.45
C THR A 15 -31.40 -1.34 5.25
N ARG A 16 -31.82 -0.07 5.19
CA ARG A 16 -32.57 0.47 4.04
C ARG A 16 -32.14 1.88 3.67
N LEU A 17 -31.35 1.99 2.61
CA LEU A 17 -31.17 3.23 1.86
C LEU A 17 -32.24 3.31 0.76
N PRO A 18 -32.74 4.51 0.37
CA PRO A 18 -33.86 4.63 -0.56
C PRO A 18 -33.45 4.28 -1.99
N THR A 19 -34.22 3.36 -2.62
CA THR A 19 -34.17 3.07 -4.06
C THR A 19 -35.01 4.08 -4.82
N GLY A 20 -34.38 5.15 -5.31
CA GLY A 20 -35.01 6.08 -6.25
C GLY A 20 -34.89 5.56 -7.68
N HIS A 21 -36.01 5.13 -8.28
CA HIS A 21 -36.12 4.89 -9.71
C HIS A 21 -36.04 6.21 -10.47
N CYS A 22 -35.24 6.26 -11.54
CA CYS A 22 -35.40 7.27 -12.58
C CYS A 22 -35.13 6.62 -13.95
N VAL A 23 -36.10 6.81 -14.84
CA VAL A 23 -36.24 6.23 -16.19
C VAL A 23 -35.34 6.94 -17.21
N ASP A 24 -34.96 6.19 -18.24
CA ASP A 24 -34.07 6.49 -19.35
C ASP A 24 -34.32 7.80 -20.12
N ALA A 25 -33.23 8.41 -20.60
CA ALA A 25 -33.07 8.87 -21.99
C ALA A 25 -31.66 9.43 -22.24
N VAL A 26 -30.77 8.68 -22.90
CA VAL A 26 -29.62 9.27 -23.61
C VAL A 26 -29.42 8.59 -24.96
N LYS A 27 -29.61 9.38 -26.02
CA LYS A 27 -29.28 9.05 -27.41
C LYS A 27 -27.77 8.93 -27.59
N SER A 28 -27.36 7.83 -28.22
CA SER A 28 -26.04 7.59 -28.80
C SER A 28 -25.61 8.72 -29.74
N THR A 29 -24.47 9.35 -29.46
CA THR A 29 -23.65 10.03 -30.47
C THR A 29 -22.17 9.73 -30.19
N GLY A 30 -21.47 9.28 -31.24
CA GLY A 30 -20.15 8.66 -31.17
C GLY A 30 -19.02 9.59 -30.72
N HIS A 31 -18.07 9.01 -29.99
CA HIS A 31 -16.80 9.66 -29.66
C HIS A 31 -15.66 9.05 -30.49
N ARG A 32 -15.11 9.89 -31.37
CA ARG A 32 -13.83 9.71 -32.06
C ARG A 32 -12.71 9.67 -31.03
N SER A 33 -11.84 8.67 -31.17
CA SER A 33 -10.57 8.53 -30.44
C SER A 33 -9.59 9.64 -30.83
N GLY A 34 -9.59 10.74 -30.06
CA GLY A 34 -8.54 11.74 -30.12
C GLY A 34 -7.37 11.33 -29.24
N HIS A 35 -6.32 10.74 -29.81
CA HIS A 35 -5.03 10.62 -29.14
C HIS A 35 -4.50 12.02 -28.83
N SER A 36 -4.42 12.34 -27.54
CA SER A 36 -3.91 13.63 -27.05
C SER A 36 -2.41 13.72 -27.34
N ARG A 37 -2.01 14.75 -28.11
CA ARG A 37 -0.62 15.07 -28.52
C ARG A 37 0.38 15.28 -27.36
N TRP A 38 -0.04 15.16 -26.10
CA TRP A 38 0.76 15.41 -24.90
C TRP A 38 1.29 14.14 -24.21
N GLU A 39 0.88 12.94 -24.65
CA GLU A 39 1.31 11.65 -24.07
C GLU A 39 2.84 11.40 -24.08
N PRO A 40 3.62 11.81 -25.11
CA PRO A 40 5.08 11.60 -25.10
C PRO A 40 5.80 12.44 -24.05
N VAL A 41 5.28 13.64 -23.74
CA VAL A 41 5.93 14.61 -22.85
C VAL A 41 5.59 14.33 -21.38
N LEU A 42 4.35 13.92 -21.09
CA LEU A 42 3.93 13.55 -19.73
C LEU A 42 4.60 12.27 -19.21
N GLY A 43 5.05 11.37 -20.10
CA GLY A 43 5.80 10.17 -19.72
C GLY A 43 7.23 10.42 -19.21
N LEU A 44 7.75 11.64 -19.40
CA LEU A 44 9.09 12.07 -18.97
C LEU A 44 9.07 12.81 -17.61
N LEU A 45 7.91 13.28 -17.17
CA LEU A 45 7.77 13.98 -15.90
C LEU A 45 7.53 13.00 -14.74
N PRO A 46 7.93 13.34 -13.50
CA PRO A 46 7.53 12.60 -12.32
C PRO A 46 6.00 12.49 -12.25
N LEU A 47 5.48 11.35 -11.79
CA LEU A 47 4.03 11.08 -11.64
C LEU A 47 3.31 11.97 -10.60
N ARG A 48 3.93 13.06 -10.14
CA ARG A 48 3.36 14.06 -9.25
C ARG A 48 2.92 15.26 -10.07
N SER A 49 1.63 15.33 -10.41
CA SER A 49 1.02 16.55 -10.94
C SER A 49 -0.07 17.02 -9.98
N PRO A 50 0.13 18.11 -9.23
CA PRO A 50 -0.92 18.66 -8.37
C PRO A 50 -1.99 19.33 -9.24
N ARG A 51 -3.18 18.73 -9.32
CA ARG A 51 -4.35 19.41 -9.89
C ARG A 51 -4.99 20.31 -8.84
N VAL A 52 -4.63 21.59 -8.85
CA VAL A 52 -5.23 22.62 -7.98
C VAL A 52 -6.75 22.73 -8.19
N LEU A 53 -7.24 22.50 -9.41
CA LEU A 53 -8.68 22.56 -9.75
C LEU A 53 -9.51 21.35 -9.29
N GLY A 54 -8.88 20.23 -8.88
CA GLY A 54 -9.61 19.03 -8.44
C GLY A 54 -10.29 19.19 -7.07
N GLY A 55 -9.81 20.11 -6.22
CA GLY A 55 -10.30 20.23 -4.84
C GLY A 55 -11.77 20.67 -4.73
N LEU A 56 -12.25 21.54 -5.63
CA LEU A 56 -13.63 22.02 -5.61
C LEU A 56 -14.61 20.97 -6.12
N THR A 57 -14.25 20.26 -7.20
CA THR A 57 -15.07 19.17 -7.74
C THR A 57 -15.20 18.02 -6.75
N ASP A 58 -14.15 17.76 -5.97
CA ASP A 58 -14.12 16.71 -4.96
C ASP A 58 -15.05 17.03 -3.80
N GLY A 59 -15.07 18.29 -3.34
CA GLY A 59 -16.00 18.76 -2.32
C GLY A 59 -17.46 18.62 -2.75
N LEU A 60 -17.79 19.09 -3.95
CA LEU A 60 -19.16 18.97 -4.50
C LEU A 60 -19.57 17.51 -4.66
N ARG A 61 -18.67 16.65 -5.17
CA ARG A 61 -18.95 15.22 -5.33
C ARG A 61 -19.16 14.52 -3.99
N ALA A 62 -18.35 14.85 -2.97
CA ALA A 62 -18.51 14.30 -1.63
C ALA A 62 -19.88 14.66 -1.03
N HIS A 63 -20.29 15.93 -1.12
CA HIS A 63 -21.62 16.37 -0.66
C HIS A 63 -22.76 15.71 -1.45
N TRP A 64 -22.61 15.55 -2.77
CA TRP A 64 -23.60 14.86 -3.60
C TRP A 64 -23.75 13.39 -3.19
N LEU A 65 -22.65 12.69 -2.91
CA LEU A 65 -22.65 11.27 -2.51
C LEU A 65 -23.39 11.01 -1.20
N VAL A 66 -23.46 12.00 -0.30
CA VAL A 66 -24.14 11.90 1.00
C VAL A 66 -25.44 12.70 1.05
N ARG A 67 -25.91 13.19 -0.09
CA ARG A 67 -27.18 13.91 -0.17
C ARG A 67 -28.32 13.00 0.29
N GLY A 68 -29.12 13.50 1.23
CA GLY A 68 -30.22 12.74 1.83
C GLY A 68 -29.85 12.02 3.13
N MET A 69 -28.58 12.04 3.54
CA MET A 69 -28.20 11.72 4.91
C MET A 69 -28.59 12.88 5.86
N HIS A 70 -28.82 12.57 7.13
CA HIS A 70 -28.99 13.59 8.17
C HIS A 70 -27.79 14.56 8.20
N PRO A 71 -27.95 15.77 8.77
CA PRO A 71 -26.87 16.76 8.84
C PRO A 71 -25.57 16.14 9.37
N CYS A 72 -24.52 16.24 8.56
CA CYS A 72 -23.18 15.74 8.85
C CYS A 72 -22.13 16.68 8.24
N ASP A 73 -21.00 16.80 8.91
CA ASP A 73 -19.87 17.57 8.42
C ASP A 73 -19.07 16.71 7.44
N VAL A 74 -18.84 17.26 6.24
CA VAL A 74 -18.11 16.58 5.16
C VAL A 74 -16.77 17.26 4.97
N THR A 75 -15.68 16.55 5.24
CA THR A 75 -14.31 17.06 5.05
C THR A 75 -13.56 16.19 4.05
N VAL A 76 -13.20 16.73 2.89
CA VAL A 76 -12.38 16.00 1.91
C VAL A 76 -10.98 15.79 2.48
N VAL A 77 -10.54 14.53 2.55
CA VAL A 77 -9.22 14.15 3.05
C VAL A 77 -8.26 14.19 1.88
N ARG A 78 -7.43 15.23 1.83
CA ARG A 78 -6.38 15.34 0.81
C ARG A 78 -5.22 14.45 1.19
N ARG A 79 -4.88 13.51 0.31
CA ARG A 79 -3.68 12.67 0.44
C ARG A 79 -2.59 13.20 -0.49
N ASN A 80 -1.35 13.22 -0.01
CA ASN A 80 -0.17 13.61 -0.81
C ASN A 80 0.12 12.66 -2.00
N THR A 81 -0.58 11.50 -2.06
CA THR A 81 -0.50 10.50 -3.14
C THR A 81 -1.48 10.76 -4.30
N PHE A 82 -2.24 11.86 -4.29
CA PHE A 82 -3.09 12.24 -5.42
C PHE A 82 -2.24 12.68 -6.63
N PRO A 83 -2.49 12.17 -7.86
CA PRO A 83 -3.74 11.55 -8.34
C PRO A 83 -3.68 10.02 -8.57
N GLN A 84 -2.84 9.27 -7.85
CA GLN A 84 -2.44 7.94 -8.33
C GLN A 84 -3.44 6.81 -8.07
N THR A 85 -4.32 6.96 -7.07
CA THR A 85 -5.25 5.89 -6.63
C THR A 85 -6.65 5.98 -7.24
N ASN A 86 -7.00 7.03 -8.00
CA ASN A 86 -8.34 7.23 -8.56
C ASN A 86 -9.49 7.08 -7.54
N LEU A 87 -9.24 7.42 -6.28
CA LEU A 87 -10.22 7.43 -5.20
C LEU A 87 -10.57 8.88 -4.83
N LEU A 88 -11.83 9.16 -4.52
CA LEU A 88 -12.21 10.31 -3.70
C LEU A 88 -12.30 9.83 -2.25
N VAL A 89 -11.59 10.49 -1.33
CA VAL A 89 -11.59 10.13 0.09
C VAL A 89 -12.08 11.32 0.91
N PHE A 90 -13.06 11.10 1.77
CA PHE A 90 -13.61 12.15 2.65
C PHE A 90 -14.02 11.58 4.00
N ARG A 91 -13.97 12.44 5.02
CA ARG A 91 -14.46 12.16 6.36
C ARG A 91 -15.90 12.65 6.46
N LEU A 92 -16.75 11.82 7.06
CA LEU A 92 -18.06 12.21 7.56
C LEU A 92 -18.02 12.25 9.07
N GLN A 93 -18.54 13.32 9.66
CA GLN A 93 -18.61 13.48 11.10
C GLN A 93 -20.03 13.88 11.54
N ARG A 94 -20.49 13.26 12.63
CA ARG A 94 -21.75 13.60 13.31
C ARG A 94 -21.55 13.47 14.82
N GLY A 95 -21.47 14.61 15.52
CA GLY A 95 -21.11 14.61 16.93
C GLY A 95 -19.72 13.99 17.15
N THR A 96 -19.65 12.96 17.99
CA THR A 96 -18.42 12.20 18.29
C THR A 96 -18.13 11.09 17.29
N TRP A 97 -19.08 10.73 16.43
CA TRP A 97 -18.93 9.68 15.44
C TRP A 97 -18.25 10.20 14.17
N ALA A 98 -17.25 9.48 13.68
CA ALA A 98 -16.55 9.80 12.44
C ALA A 98 -16.25 8.55 11.62
N VAL A 99 -16.45 8.65 10.30
CA VAL A 99 -16.10 7.61 9.33
C VAL A 99 -15.32 8.19 8.17
N LEU A 100 -14.44 7.37 7.62
CA LEU A 100 -13.77 7.60 6.35
C LEU A 100 -14.60 6.96 5.23
N VAL A 101 -14.87 7.71 4.17
CA VAL A 101 -15.55 7.21 2.97
C VAL A 101 -14.60 7.28 1.79
N LYS A 102 -14.49 6.17 1.07
CA LYS A 102 -13.73 6.02 -0.17
C LYS A 102 -14.71 5.78 -1.33
N HIS A 103 -14.65 6.63 -2.34
CA HIS A 103 -15.45 6.54 -3.57
C HIS A 103 -14.54 6.31 -4.78
N PRO A 104 -14.71 5.22 -5.54
CA PRO A 104 -13.86 4.90 -6.68
C PRO A 104 -14.29 5.62 -7.95
N ARG A 105 -13.32 6.28 -8.62
CA ARG A 105 -13.52 7.03 -9.86
C ARG A 105 -13.44 6.18 -11.12
N ASN A 106 -13.00 4.93 -11.01
CA ASN A 106 -12.97 3.95 -12.10
C ASN A 106 -13.12 2.51 -11.54
N GLU A 107 -13.27 1.54 -12.44
CA GLU A 107 -13.48 0.13 -12.07
C GLU A 107 -12.29 -0.45 -11.30
N ARG A 108 -11.05 -0.14 -11.69
CA ARG A 108 -9.86 -0.65 -10.98
C ARG A 108 -9.78 -0.18 -9.52
N ALA A 109 -10.18 1.06 -9.26
CA ALA A 109 -10.32 1.58 -7.91
C ALA A 109 -11.49 0.92 -7.18
N ALA A 110 -12.59 0.58 -7.88
CA ALA A 110 -13.71 -0.16 -7.29
C ALA A 110 -13.28 -1.58 -6.89
N ASP A 111 -12.54 -2.29 -7.75
CA ASP A 111 -11.94 -3.60 -7.43
C ASP A 111 -11.01 -3.50 -6.22
N GLY A 112 -10.24 -2.42 -6.13
CA GLY A 112 -9.38 -2.13 -4.97
C GLY A 112 -10.18 -1.98 -3.67
N LEU A 113 -11.30 -1.27 -3.70
CA LEU A 113 -12.18 -1.14 -2.53
C LEU A 113 -12.92 -2.44 -2.20
N ALA A 114 -13.28 -3.24 -3.20
CA ALA A 114 -13.86 -4.56 -2.99
C ALA A 114 -12.90 -5.48 -2.24
N ARG A 115 -11.62 -5.49 -2.65
CA ARG A 115 -10.56 -6.22 -1.95
C ARG A 115 -10.34 -5.68 -0.53
N GLU A 116 -10.26 -4.36 -0.37
CA GLU A 116 -10.08 -3.76 0.95
C GLU A 116 -11.24 -4.07 1.91
N TRP A 117 -12.48 -4.05 1.42
CA TRP A 117 -13.65 -4.47 2.20
C TRP A 117 -13.51 -5.90 2.72
N GLU A 118 -13.15 -6.84 1.84
CA GLU A 118 -13.04 -8.24 2.19
C GLU A 118 -11.89 -8.50 3.17
N VAL A 119 -10.73 -7.88 2.92
CA VAL A 119 -9.58 -7.94 3.84
C VAL A 119 -9.95 -7.43 5.23
N LEU A 120 -10.62 -6.28 5.34
CA LEU A 120 -10.98 -5.73 6.65
C LEU A 120 -11.96 -6.63 7.39
N ARG A 121 -12.86 -7.33 6.68
CA ARG A 121 -13.74 -8.32 7.29
C ARG A 121 -12.97 -9.53 7.79
N GLN A 122 -11.99 -10.01 7.03
CA GLN A 122 -11.14 -11.12 7.46
C GLN A 122 -10.27 -10.76 8.66
N LEU A 123 -9.63 -9.59 8.64
CA LEU A 123 -8.88 -9.06 9.79
C LEU A 123 -9.79 -8.90 11.02
N ALA A 124 -11.03 -8.43 10.83
CA ALA A 124 -12.01 -8.33 11.90
C ALA A 124 -12.61 -9.69 12.32
N ALA A 125 -12.37 -10.78 11.60
CA ALA A 125 -12.83 -12.12 11.97
C ALA A 125 -11.72 -13.00 12.55
N ASP A 126 -10.46 -12.54 12.50
CA ASP A 126 -9.31 -13.27 13.00
C ASP A 126 -9.10 -13.00 14.51
N ASP A 127 -9.54 -13.93 15.35
CA ASP A 127 -9.47 -13.80 16.82
C ASP A 127 -8.04 -13.63 17.35
N ARG A 128 -7.03 -14.09 16.59
CA ARG A 128 -5.61 -13.87 16.94
C ARG A 128 -5.25 -12.38 16.96
N LEU A 129 -6.04 -11.55 16.27
CA LEU A 129 -5.86 -10.10 16.14
C LEU A 129 -6.80 -9.31 17.07
N ASP A 130 -7.38 -9.93 18.10
CA ASP A 130 -8.25 -9.25 19.06
C ASP A 130 -7.64 -7.97 19.67
N PRO A 131 -6.37 -7.94 20.15
CA PRO A 131 -5.76 -6.72 20.68
C PRO A 131 -5.58 -5.62 19.62
N TRP A 132 -5.62 -5.99 18.34
CA TRP A 132 -5.37 -5.13 17.19
C TRP A 132 -6.62 -4.48 16.62
N ARG A 133 -7.82 -4.97 16.97
CA ARG A 133 -9.09 -4.48 16.39
C ARG A 133 -9.26 -2.96 16.46
N GLN A 134 -8.73 -2.32 17.50
CA GLN A 134 -8.77 -0.86 17.67
C GLN A 134 -7.77 -0.09 16.80
N LEU A 135 -6.74 -0.76 16.28
CA LEU A 135 -5.71 -0.20 15.40
C LEU A 135 -6.07 -0.34 13.92
N LEU A 136 -7.14 -1.07 13.62
CA LEU A 136 -7.59 -1.36 12.25
C LEU A 136 -8.85 -0.55 11.91
N PRO A 137 -9.03 -0.13 10.64
CA PRO A 137 -10.25 0.53 10.23
C PRO A 137 -11.41 -0.46 10.33
N GLN A 138 -12.43 -0.15 11.13
CA GLN A 138 -13.60 -1.01 11.21
C GLN A 138 -14.41 -0.95 9.91
N PRO A 139 -14.81 -2.09 9.32
CA PRO A 139 -15.68 -2.10 8.14
C PRO A 139 -17.10 -1.63 8.54
N VAL A 140 -17.49 -0.41 8.16
CA VAL A 140 -18.79 0.18 8.54
C VAL A 140 -19.86 -0.11 7.49
N GLY A 141 -19.51 -0.02 6.21
CA GLY A 141 -20.47 -0.29 5.14
C GLY A 141 -19.82 -0.31 3.76
N TYR A 142 -20.39 -1.10 2.85
CA TYR A 142 -19.91 -1.24 1.49
C TYR A 142 -21.06 -1.22 0.49
N ARG A 143 -20.91 -0.40 -0.55
CA ARG A 143 -21.81 -0.30 -1.69
C ARG A 143 -20.98 -0.54 -2.96
N PRO A 144 -20.99 -1.73 -3.55
CA PRO A 144 -20.19 -2.04 -4.73
C PRO A 144 -20.69 -1.33 -5.99
N ASP A 145 -22.01 -1.16 -6.09
CA ASP A 145 -22.66 -0.83 -7.36
C ASP A 145 -23.24 0.59 -7.42
N GLY A 146 -23.44 1.03 -8.65
CA GLY A 146 -24.11 2.28 -8.98
C GLY A 146 -23.25 3.53 -8.80
N PRO A 147 -23.83 4.72 -9.06
CA PRO A 147 -23.07 5.98 -9.07
C PRO A 147 -22.63 6.43 -7.67
N ALA A 148 -23.21 5.85 -6.61
CA ALA A 148 -22.88 6.07 -5.22
C ALA A 148 -22.08 4.92 -4.60
N ARG A 149 -21.43 4.08 -5.41
CA ARG A 149 -20.53 3.03 -4.91
C ARG A 149 -19.48 3.61 -3.96
N MET A 150 -19.28 2.98 -2.82
CA MET A 150 -18.39 3.50 -1.78
C MET A 150 -18.03 2.41 -0.75
N LEU A 151 -16.91 2.61 -0.08
CA LEU A 151 -16.51 1.90 1.13
C LEU A 151 -16.46 2.91 2.29
N ALA A 152 -17.17 2.62 3.37
CA ALA A 152 -17.16 3.37 4.62
C ALA A 152 -16.43 2.58 5.71
N GLN A 153 -15.52 3.24 6.40
CA GLN A 153 -14.64 2.65 7.42
C GLN A 153 -14.63 3.53 8.67
N GLY A 154 -14.40 2.92 9.83
CA GLY A 154 -14.18 3.65 11.09
C GLY A 154 -13.01 4.62 10.96
N TRP A 155 -13.15 5.83 11.49
CA TRP A 155 -12.07 6.80 11.53
C TRP A 155 -11.01 6.42 12.57
N LEU A 156 -9.74 6.42 12.18
CA LEU A 156 -8.62 6.19 13.08
C LEU A 156 -7.99 7.51 13.51
N ALA A 157 -7.74 7.66 14.82
CA ALA A 157 -7.09 8.84 15.38
C ALA A 157 -5.55 8.71 15.30
N GLY A 158 -4.86 9.84 15.19
CA GLY A 158 -3.40 9.92 15.24
C GLY A 158 -2.81 10.82 14.17
N VAL A 159 -1.48 10.90 14.17
CA VAL A 159 -0.68 11.69 13.24
C VAL A 159 0.05 10.75 12.26
N PRO A 160 -0.05 10.96 10.94
CA PRO A 160 0.69 10.17 9.96
C PRO A 160 2.21 10.21 10.19
N ALA A 161 2.87 9.05 10.12
CA ALA A 161 4.31 8.95 10.34
C ALA A 161 5.12 9.66 9.24
N ASP A 162 4.60 9.75 8.01
CA ASP A 162 5.23 10.49 6.90
C ASP A 162 5.29 12.01 7.13
N HIS A 163 4.43 12.57 7.98
CA HIS A 163 4.55 13.95 8.43
C HIS A 163 5.65 14.12 9.48
N LEU A 164 5.92 13.09 10.27
CA LEU A 164 6.85 13.15 11.40
C LEU A 164 8.29 12.87 10.98
N VAL A 165 8.48 11.86 10.13
CA VAL A 165 9.81 11.38 9.69
C VAL A 165 10.68 12.52 9.09
N PRO A 166 10.20 13.36 8.15
CA PRO A 166 11.03 14.41 7.56
C PRO A 166 11.19 15.65 8.45
N HIS A 167 10.22 15.94 9.33
CA HIS A 167 10.15 17.22 10.04
C HIS A 167 10.70 17.17 11.46
N ARG A 168 10.95 15.98 12.02
CA ARG A 168 11.49 15.78 13.38
C ARG A 168 12.53 14.66 13.42
N PRO A 169 13.72 14.86 12.84
CA PRO A 169 14.76 13.82 12.77
C PRO A 169 15.20 13.30 14.16
N GLN A 170 15.09 14.11 15.21
CA GLN A 170 15.38 13.70 16.59
C GLN A 170 14.46 12.59 17.11
N ASP A 171 13.26 12.46 16.54
CA ASP A 171 12.25 11.46 16.94
C ASP A 171 12.16 10.29 15.97
N LEU A 172 13.03 10.24 14.96
CA LEU A 172 13.02 9.24 13.91
C LEU A 172 13.10 7.83 14.47
N GLN A 173 14.08 7.57 15.35
CA GLN A 173 14.28 6.25 15.94
C GLN A 173 13.01 5.77 16.65
N ARG A 174 12.41 6.63 17.48
CA ARG A 174 11.18 6.31 18.21
C ARG A 174 10.02 6.00 17.27
N THR A 175 9.86 6.83 16.23
CA THR A 175 8.83 6.68 15.21
C THR A 175 8.96 5.36 14.46
N VAL A 176 10.19 5.01 14.05
CA VAL A 176 10.46 3.77 13.32
C VAL A 176 10.28 2.56 14.23
N THR A 177 10.80 2.60 15.45
CA THR A 177 10.63 1.51 16.41
C THR A 177 9.17 1.24 16.70
N ALA A 178 8.32 2.25 16.92
CA ALA A 178 6.89 2.05 17.16
C ALA A 178 6.18 1.32 16.00
N ALA A 179 6.48 1.71 14.75
CA ALA A 179 5.91 1.07 13.57
C ALA A 179 6.43 -0.37 13.35
N LEU A 180 7.71 -0.60 13.64
CA LEU A 180 8.31 -1.93 13.53
C LEU A 180 7.87 -2.89 14.65
N SER A 181 7.66 -2.39 15.87
CA SER A 181 7.08 -3.16 16.97
C SER A 181 5.67 -3.62 16.64
N PHE A 182 4.85 -2.75 16.01
CA PHE A 182 3.55 -3.15 15.47
C PHE A 182 3.72 -4.34 14.52
N LEU A 183 4.54 -4.25 13.47
CA LEU A 183 4.73 -5.39 12.54
C LEU A 183 5.25 -6.67 13.22
N ALA A 184 6.14 -6.54 14.21
CA ALA A 184 6.63 -7.68 14.97
C ALA A 184 5.50 -8.38 15.73
N GLU A 185 4.60 -7.63 16.35
CA GLU A 185 3.41 -8.14 17.03
C GLU A 185 2.42 -8.79 16.04
N LEU A 186 2.19 -8.21 14.86
CA LEU A 186 1.33 -8.82 13.82
C LEU A 186 1.87 -10.19 13.40
N ARG A 187 3.17 -10.24 13.12
CA ARG A 187 3.86 -11.45 12.70
C ARG A 187 3.85 -12.49 13.80
N LEU A 188 4.05 -12.09 15.06
CA LEU A 188 3.98 -13.00 16.20
C LEU A 188 2.57 -13.59 16.37
N ALA A 189 1.53 -12.77 16.22
CA ALA A 189 0.15 -13.20 16.42
C ALA A 189 -0.37 -14.11 15.29
N SER A 190 0.05 -13.87 14.06
CA SER A 190 -0.53 -14.53 12.87
C SER A 190 0.41 -15.47 12.13
N GLY A 191 1.69 -15.49 12.48
CA GLY A 191 2.74 -16.03 11.64
C GLY A 191 3.18 -17.45 11.94
N HIS A 192 3.64 -18.13 10.90
CA HIS A 192 4.31 -19.42 10.94
C HIS A 192 5.66 -19.34 10.22
N ARG A 193 6.76 -19.62 10.92
CA ARG A 193 8.09 -19.68 10.31
C ARG A 193 8.26 -20.99 9.56
N GLN A 194 8.67 -20.92 8.30
CA GLN A 194 8.87 -22.08 7.45
C GLN A 194 9.97 -21.83 6.41
N PRO A 195 10.54 -22.88 5.81
CA PRO A 195 11.46 -22.73 4.68
C PRO A 195 10.79 -21.95 3.53
N ALA A 196 11.41 -20.87 3.09
CA ALA A 196 10.86 -20.00 2.05
C ALA A 196 10.76 -20.71 0.68
N ALA A 197 11.57 -21.74 0.46
CA ALA A 197 11.53 -22.62 -0.70
C ALA A 197 10.12 -23.20 -0.94
N GLU A 198 9.38 -23.52 0.12
CA GLU A 198 8.05 -24.13 0.04
C GLU A 198 6.96 -23.16 -0.44
N ARG A 199 7.24 -21.84 -0.42
CA ARG A 199 6.30 -20.78 -0.82
C ARG A 199 6.85 -19.86 -1.91
N ALA A 200 8.02 -20.19 -2.47
CA ALA A 200 8.74 -19.32 -3.37
C ALA A 200 7.90 -18.98 -4.62
N ASP A 201 7.20 -19.98 -5.17
CA ASP A 201 6.32 -19.79 -6.33
C ASP A 201 5.14 -18.87 -5.98
N GLU A 202 4.47 -19.08 -4.85
CA GLU A 202 3.33 -18.26 -4.40
C GLU A 202 3.73 -16.81 -4.09
N TRP A 203 4.96 -16.61 -3.60
CA TRP A 203 5.46 -15.30 -3.18
C TRP A 203 6.15 -14.51 -4.28
N ALA A 204 6.74 -15.14 -5.29
CA ALA A 204 7.50 -14.44 -6.33
C ALA A 204 6.80 -14.46 -7.70
N LYS A 205 6.25 -15.60 -8.11
CA LYS A 205 5.79 -15.82 -9.50
C LYS A 205 4.63 -14.91 -9.92
N PRO A 206 3.56 -14.70 -9.11
CA PRO A 206 2.50 -13.75 -9.46
C PRO A 206 3.02 -12.33 -9.68
N GLN A 207 3.97 -11.90 -8.86
CA GLN A 207 4.54 -10.56 -8.86
C GLN A 207 5.45 -10.39 -10.08
N LEU A 208 6.29 -11.37 -10.40
CA LEU A 208 7.08 -11.40 -11.63
C LEU A 208 6.17 -11.33 -12.88
N GLN A 209 5.06 -12.06 -12.88
CA GLN A 209 4.08 -12.04 -13.97
C GLN A 209 3.43 -10.66 -14.14
N ILE A 210 3.13 -9.97 -13.04
CA ILE A 210 2.62 -8.60 -13.06
C ILE A 210 3.65 -7.67 -13.71
N LEU A 211 4.92 -7.76 -13.32
CA LEU A 211 5.99 -6.94 -13.91
C LEU A 211 6.15 -7.21 -15.41
N SER A 212 6.15 -8.46 -15.85
CA SER A 212 6.29 -8.82 -17.27
C SER A 212 5.08 -8.37 -18.11
N THR A 213 3.89 -8.36 -17.53
CA THR A 213 2.64 -8.01 -18.24
C THR A 213 2.40 -6.50 -18.27
N GLU A 214 2.58 -5.83 -17.14
CA GLU A 214 2.16 -4.44 -16.93
C GLU A 214 3.28 -3.42 -17.22
N ILE A 215 4.54 -3.84 -17.24
CA ILE A 215 5.68 -2.95 -17.50
C ILE A 215 6.25 -3.25 -18.87
N GLY A 216 5.96 -2.36 -19.83
CA GLY A 216 6.31 -2.58 -21.24
C GLY A 216 7.80 -2.85 -21.48
N TRP A 217 8.68 -2.21 -20.70
CA TRP A 217 10.14 -2.39 -20.77
C TRP A 217 10.61 -3.78 -20.32
N CYS A 218 9.88 -4.45 -19.43
CA CYS A 218 10.24 -5.78 -18.93
C CYS A 218 9.94 -6.92 -19.93
N ARG A 219 9.30 -6.62 -21.07
CA ARG A 219 8.89 -7.63 -22.06
C ARG A 219 9.99 -8.07 -23.03
N THR A 220 11.00 -7.23 -23.25
CA THR A 220 12.03 -7.51 -24.26
C THR A 220 13.40 -6.97 -23.84
N GLY A 221 14.45 -7.42 -24.54
CA GLY A 221 15.82 -6.91 -24.39
C GLY A 221 16.34 -6.98 -22.95
N ALA A 222 16.99 -5.91 -22.51
CA ALA A 222 17.61 -5.81 -21.18
C ALA A 222 16.60 -5.98 -20.03
N GLY A 223 15.37 -5.49 -20.19
CA GLY A 223 14.34 -5.62 -19.15
C GLY A 223 13.91 -7.07 -18.94
N ALA A 224 13.68 -7.82 -20.02
CA ALA A 224 13.36 -9.24 -19.95
C ALA A 224 14.53 -10.08 -19.37
N GLN A 225 15.75 -9.79 -19.81
CA GLN A 225 16.95 -10.47 -19.28
C GLN A 225 17.14 -10.21 -17.79
N GLY A 226 16.95 -8.96 -17.35
CA GLY A 226 17.04 -8.62 -15.94
C GLY A 226 15.92 -9.20 -15.09
N LEU A 227 14.71 -9.34 -15.63
CA LEU A 227 13.61 -10.01 -14.93
C LEU A 227 13.88 -11.51 -14.75
N GLU A 228 14.45 -12.16 -15.76
CA GLU A 228 14.86 -13.56 -15.66
C GLU A 228 16.05 -13.76 -14.70
N ALA A 229 17.00 -12.82 -14.69
CA ALA A 229 18.09 -12.82 -13.72
C ALA A 229 17.58 -12.60 -12.29
N LEU A 230 16.59 -11.71 -12.09
CA LEU A 230 15.92 -11.51 -10.82
C LEU A 230 15.22 -12.79 -10.34
N ARG A 231 14.46 -13.45 -11.23
CA ARG A 231 13.79 -14.72 -10.93
C ARG A 231 14.79 -15.74 -10.39
N ARG A 232 15.88 -15.98 -11.12
CA ARG A 232 16.92 -16.92 -10.68
C ARG A 232 17.54 -16.54 -9.33
N ARG A 233 17.82 -15.26 -9.10
CA ARG A 233 18.37 -14.80 -7.82
C ARG A 233 17.39 -15.01 -6.65
N LEU A 234 16.10 -14.76 -6.88
CA LEU A 234 15.06 -15.04 -5.90
C LEU A 234 14.91 -16.54 -5.65
N ASP A 235 14.89 -17.37 -6.70
CA ASP A 235 14.79 -18.83 -6.58
C ASP A 235 15.96 -19.39 -5.75
N GLU A 236 17.21 -19.01 -6.09
CA GLU A 236 18.41 -19.44 -5.36
C GLU A 236 18.41 -18.96 -3.91
N GLY A 237 18.06 -17.69 -3.67
CA GLY A 237 18.11 -17.12 -2.34
C GLY A 237 16.96 -17.57 -1.42
N LEU A 238 15.75 -17.76 -1.96
CA LEU A 238 14.61 -18.29 -1.21
C LEU A 238 14.80 -19.78 -0.87
N ALA A 239 15.52 -20.54 -1.70
CA ALA A 239 15.87 -21.93 -1.41
C ALA A 239 16.65 -22.09 -0.09
N GLY A 240 17.44 -21.08 0.30
CA GLY A 240 18.23 -21.07 1.54
C GLY A 240 17.63 -20.27 2.69
N ALA A 241 16.47 -19.64 2.51
CA ALA A 241 15.90 -18.72 3.50
C ALA A 241 14.80 -19.37 4.35
N VAL A 242 14.63 -18.86 5.57
CA VAL A 242 13.47 -19.14 6.44
C VAL A 242 12.73 -17.83 6.67
N LEU A 243 11.50 -17.76 6.19
CA LEU A 243 10.64 -16.58 6.32
C LEU A 243 9.37 -16.93 7.08
N THR A 244 8.65 -15.91 7.53
CA THR A 244 7.41 -16.07 8.28
C THR A 244 6.24 -15.77 7.38
N GLU A 245 5.45 -16.79 7.11
CA GLU A 245 4.13 -16.61 6.51
C GLU A 245 3.18 -16.06 7.55
N ALA A 246 2.65 -14.88 7.32
CA ALA A 246 1.71 -14.24 8.24
C ALA A 246 0.82 -13.26 7.47
N TRP A 247 -0.03 -12.55 8.22
CA TRP A 247 -0.64 -11.35 7.68
C TRP A 247 0.42 -10.36 7.22
N THR A 248 0.33 -9.95 5.96
CA THR A 248 1.08 -8.84 5.38
C THR A 248 0.12 -7.71 5.06
N HIS A 249 0.55 -6.47 5.24
CA HIS A 249 -0.16 -5.28 4.79
C HIS A 249 0.01 -5.07 3.27
N GLY A 250 1.19 -5.37 2.73
CA GLY A 250 1.47 -5.29 1.29
C GLY A 250 1.64 -3.86 0.75
N ASP A 251 1.68 -2.87 1.64
CA ASP A 251 1.94 -1.45 1.33
C ASP A 251 2.33 -0.67 2.59
N PHE A 252 3.12 -1.28 3.46
CA PHE A 252 3.44 -0.70 4.75
C PHE A 252 4.54 0.36 4.62
N HIS A 253 4.13 1.63 4.62
CA HIS A 253 5.03 2.79 4.55
C HIS A 253 4.55 3.89 5.52
N PRO A 254 5.38 4.90 5.85
CA PRO A 254 5.03 5.93 6.84
C PRO A 254 3.70 6.67 6.58
N GLY A 255 3.24 6.71 5.34
CA GLY A 255 1.98 7.37 4.95
C GLY A 255 0.73 6.53 5.20
N ASN A 256 0.86 5.29 5.70
CA ASN A 256 -0.24 4.40 6.09
C ASN A 256 -0.26 4.11 7.60
N VAL A 257 0.67 4.71 8.37
CA VAL A 257 0.83 4.49 9.80
C VAL A 257 0.49 5.76 10.57
N LEU A 258 -0.43 5.66 11.52
CA LEU A 258 -0.80 6.72 12.46
C LEU A 258 -0.15 6.45 13.82
N LEU A 259 0.39 7.50 14.41
CA LEU A 259 1.01 7.48 15.73
C LEU A 259 0.26 8.40 16.70
N ASN A 260 0.38 8.11 17.98
CA ASN A 260 0.01 9.09 19.02
C ASN A 260 0.97 10.30 18.99
N GLU A 261 0.60 11.36 19.70
CA GLU A 261 1.34 12.64 19.65
C GLU A 261 2.79 12.53 20.13
N ASP A 262 3.05 11.66 21.13
CA ASP A 262 4.37 11.39 21.70
C ASP A 262 5.22 10.39 20.86
N ARG A 263 4.61 9.81 19.82
CA ARG A 263 5.21 8.93 18.80
C ARG A 263 5.71 7.59 19.35
N THR A 264 5.28 7.20 20.53
CA THR A 264 5.71 5.94 21.16
C THR A 264 4.86 4.76 20.72
N ARG A 265 3.66 5.00 20.17
CA ARG A 265 2.71 3.93 19.85
C ARG A 265 1.94 4.19 18.57
N VAL A 266 1.76 3.14 17.79
CA VAL A 266 0.83 3.12 16.65
C VAL A 266 -0.60 3.23 17.17
N THR A 267 -1.37 4.17 16.64
CA THR A 267 -2.80 4.36 16.96
C THR A 267 -3.71 3.92 15.83
N GLY A 268 -3.15 3.63 14.65
CA GLY A 268 -3.91 3.11 13.54
C GLY A 268 -3.05 2.80 12.33
N VAL A 269 -3.44 1.79 11.56
CA VAL A 269 -2.86 1.48 10.25
C VAL A 269 -4.00 1.33 9.25
N TYR A 270 -3.90 1.95 8.09
CA TYR A 270 -4.98 1.97 7.09
C TYR A 270 -4.48 1.63 5.69
N ASP A 271 -5.42 1.51 4.74
CA ASP A 271 -5.16 1.09 3.35
C ASP A 271 -4.69 -0.37 3.23
N TRP A 272 -5.36 -1.28 3.94
CA TRP A 272 -5.14 -2.73 3.91
C TRP A 272 -5.55 -3.42 2.59
N GLY A 273 -5.87 -2.69 1.52
CA GLY A 273 -6.39 -3.28 0.28
C GLY A 273 -5.46 -4.25 -0.47
N ASN A 274 -4.18 -4.32 -0.08
CA ASN A 274 -3.19 -5.26 -0.62
C ASN A 274 -2.78 -6.34 0.40
N ALA A 275 -3.45 -6.40 1.54
CA ALA A 275 -3.07 -7.32 2.59
C ALA A 275 -3.35 -8.76 2.20
N ARG A 276 -2.56 -9.67 2.75
CA ARG A 276 -2.67 -11.11 2.50
C ARG A 276 -2.43 -11.87 3.80
N THR A 277 -3.18 -12.94 4.04
CA THR A 277 -3.00 -13.84 5.19
C THR A 277 -1.74 -14.70 5.08
N ASP A 278 -1.22 -14.84 3.87
CA ASP A 278 -0.29 -15.89 3.45
C ASP A 278 1.01 -15.33 2.82
N GLY A 279 1.34 -14.07 3.13
CA GLY A 279 2.49 -13.39 2.56
C GLY A 279 3.76 -13.51 3.42
N PRO A 280 4.94 -13.22 2.85
CA PRO A 280 6.20 -13.18 3.58
C PRO A 280 6.26 -11.89 4.41
N SER A 281 5.96 -11.98 5.70
CA SER A 281 5.69 -10.81 6.57
C SER A 281 6.90 -9.93 6.87
N GLU A 282 8.12 -10.41 6.64
CA GLU A 282 9.33 -9.60 6.73
C GLU A 282 9.35 -8.46 5.69
N ILE A 283 8.63 -8.59 4.57
CA ILE A 283 8.63 -7.58 3.51
C ILE A 283 8.04 -6.25 3.97
N ASP A 284 7.07 -6.24 4.89
CA ASP A 284 6.46 -4.99 5.35
C ASP A 284 7.44 -4.18 6.21
N ALA A 285 8.25 -4.87 7.02
CA ALA A 285 9.28 -4.23 7.83
C ALA A 285 10.39 -3.68 6.94
N CYS A 286 10.82 -4.45 5.95
CA CYS A 286 11.80 -4.00 4.95
C CYS A 286 11.26 -2.83 4.11
N ALA A 287 9.99 -2.88 3.68
CA ALA A 287 9.33 -1.81 2.94
C ALA A 287 9.28 -0.52 3.77
N PHE A 288 8.97 -0.62 5.06
CA PHE A 288 8.96 0.52 5.97
C PHE A 288 10.33 1.19 6.06
N VAL A 289 11.37 0.40 6.34
CA VAL A 289 12.75 0.92 6.48
C VAL A 289 13.23 1.56 5.18
N LEU A 290 12.99 0.91 4.03
CA LEU A 290 13.37 1.46 2.73
C LEU A 290 12.60 2.74 2.38
N THR A 291 11.32 2.83 2.73
CA THR A 291 10.50 4.03 2.45
C THR A 291 10.82 5.19 3.38
N VAL A 292 11.18 4.92 4.65
CA VAL A 292 11.76 5.92 5.56
C VAL A 292 13.07 6.46 4.98
N ARG A 293 13.98 5.59 4.54
CA ARG A 293 15.23 5.99 3.90
C ARG A 293 15.01 6.79 2.61
N GLN A 294 14.04 6.40 1.80
CA GLN A 294 13.62 7.17 0.63
C GLN A 294 13.14 8.57 1.03
N ALA A 295 12.33 8.69 2.07
CA ALA A 295 11.84 9.98 2.55
C ALA A 295 12.96 10.90 3.04
N LEU A 296 13.95 10.35 3.75
CA LEU A 296 15.09 11.10 4.30
C LEU A 296 16.12 11.49 3.24
N SER A 297 16.40 10.61 2.29
CA SER A 297 17.43 10.84 1.26
C SER A 297 16.89 11.51 -0.01
N GLY A 298 15.57 11.48 -0.23
CA GLY A 298 14.94 11.87 -1.48
C GLY A 298 15.23 10.93 -2.65
N ARG A 299 15.93 9.81 -2.42
CA ARG A 299 16.39 8.90 -3.46
C ARG A 299 15.32 7.87 -3.81
N PRO A 300 15.11 7.54 -5.10
CA PRO A 300 14.13 6.53 -5.50
C PRO A 300 14.40 5.16 -4.88
N LEU A 301 13.34 4.45 -4.46
CA LEU A 301 13.42 3.13 -3.85
C LEU A 301 14.27 2.14 -4.66
N GLY A 302 14.09 2.10 -5.99
CA GLY A 302 14.87 1.20 -6.86
C GLY A 302 16.38 1.43 -6.82
N ARG A 303 16.82 2.68 -6.60
CA ARG A 303 18.25 3.00 -6.42
C ARG A 303 18.77 2.54 -5.07
N LEU A 304 17.98 2.67 -4.01
CA LEU A 304 18.32 2.19 -2.67
C LEU A 304 18.46 0.67 -2.65
N VAL A 305 17.53 -0.04 -3.29
CA VAL A 305 17.57 -1.50 -3.41
C VAL A 305 18.78 -1.93 -4.25
N ALA A 306 18.98 -1.34 -5.44
CA ALA A 306 20.14 -1.66 -6.28
C ALA A 306 21.49 -1.46 -5.56
N GLU A 307 21.60 -0.44 -4.70
CA GLU A 307 22.79 -0.26 -3.87
C GLU A 307 22.96 -1.34 -2.81
N ALA A 308 21.87 -1.74 -2.14
CA ALA A 308 21.92 -2.86 -1.22
C ALA A 308 22.40 -4.13 -1.94
N LEU A 309 21.94 -4.40 -3.17
CA LEU A 309 22.40 -5.56 -3.95
C LEU A 309 23.89 -5.49 -4.31
N ARG A 310 24.40 -4.29 -4.61
CA ARG A 310 25.81 -4.07 -4.95
C ARG A 310 26.71 -4.17 -3.73
N ALA A 311 26.20 -3.79 -2.56
CA ALA A 311 26.90 -3.83 -1.28
C ALA A 311 26.70 -5.16 -0.53
N ASP A 312 26.06 -6.15 -1.17
CA ASP A 312 25.74 -7.47 -0.59
C ASP A 312 24.92 -7.39 0.71
N GLY A 313 23.94 -6.49 0.73
CA GLY A 313 22.96 -6.37 1.82
C GLY A 313 22.52 -4.94 2.11
N LEU A 314 21.50 -4.81 2.96
CA LEU A 314 21.07 -3.52 3.48
C LEU A 314 22.17 -2.89 4.34
N PRO A 315 22.30 -1.55 4.40
CA PRO A 315 23.29 -0.93 5.28
C PRO A 315 23.07 -1.24 6.76
N ALA A 316 24.15 -1.29 7.54
CA ALA A 316 24.12 -1.78 8.92
C ALA A 316 23.05 -1.12 9.80
N ALA A 317 22.81 0.19 9.64
CA ALA A 317 21.77 0.91 10.36
C ALA A 317 20.34 0.39 10.04
N ASP A 318 20.06 0.04 8.78
CA ASP A 318 18.77 -0.56 8.41
C ASP A 318 18.63 -1.98 8.94
N ARG A 319 19.72 -2.76 8.88
CA ARG A 319 19.73 -4.12 9.44
C ARG A 319 19.46 -4.11 10.94
N ALA A 320 20.06 -3.17 11.67
CA ALA A 320 19.80 -2.99 13.10
C ALA A 320 18.32 -2.64 13.39
N LEU A 321 17.69 -1.82 12.56
CA LEU A 321 16.26 -1.53 12.67
C LEU A 321 15.41 -2.79 12.43
N LEU A 322 15.70 -3.57 11.39
CA LEU A 322 15.00 -4.83 11.10
C LEU A 322 15.18 -5.86 12.23
N ALA A 323 16.40 -5.99 12.75
CA ALA A 323 16.68 -6.87 13.90
C ALA A 323 15.87 -6.46 15.14
N SER A 324 15.68 -5.15 15.39
CA SER A 324 14.82 -4.67 16.49
C SER A 324 13.36 -5.06 16.32
N ALA A 325 12.94 -5.36 15.09
CA ALA A 325 11.63 -5.87 14.75
C ALA A 325 11.58 -7.40 14.73
N ALA A 326 12.60 -8.11 15.23
CA ALA A 326 12.76 -9.56 15.12
C ALA A 326 12.76 -10.09 13.67
N VAL A 327 13.20 -9.27 12.71
CA VAL A 327 13.49 -9.70 11.34
C VAL A 327 14.98 -9.97 11.26
N ASP A 328 15.36 -11.14 10.77
CA ASP A 328 16.75 -11.49 10.51
C ASP A 328 17.09 -11.21 9.04
N PRO A 329 17.67 -10.04 8.70
CA PRO A 329 18.04 -9.73 7.32
C PRO A 329 19.25 -10.53 6.82
N ASP A 330 19.98 -11.21 7.72
CA ASP A 330 21.24 -11.91 7.43
C ASP A 330 21.11 -13.44 7.54
N GLY A 331 19.91 -13.96 7.83
CA GLY A 331 19.59 -15.39 7.98
C GLY A 331 19.60 -16.20 6.68
N GLY A 332 20.25 -15.71 5.63
CA GLY A 332 20.30 -16.27 4.27
C GLY A 332 21.10 -15.35 3.34
N ASP A 333 20.82 -15.38 2.03
CA ASP A 333 21.37 -14.38 1.10
C ASP A 333 20.82 -12.98 1.45
N PRO A 334 21.69 -12.01 1.85
CA PRO A 334 21.27 -10.67 2.28
C PRO A 334 20.51 -9.86 1.22
N ALA A 335 20.53 -10.30 -0.04
CA ALA A 335 19.81 -9.67 -1.14
C ALA A 335 18.35 -10.10 -1.25
N VAL A 336 17.95 -11.24 -0.68
CA VAL A 336 16.62 -11.83 -0.88
C VAL A 336 15.52 -10.94 -0.35
N LEU A 337 15.63 -10.50 0.91
CA LEU A 337 14.59 -9.70 1.54
C LEU A 337 14.39 -8.35 0.82
N PRO A 338 15.44 -7.56 0.48
CA PRO A 338 15.29 -6.35 -0.33
C PRO A 338 14.68 -6.59 -1.72
N LEU A 339 15.07 -7.67 -2.40
CA LEU A 339 14.53 -8.00 -3.73
C LEU A 339 13.06 -8.37 -3.68
N LEU A 340 12.68 -9.24 -2.74
CA LEU A 340 11.30 -9.67 -2.56
C LEU A 340 10.41 -8.48 -2.19
N THR A 341 10.89 -7.64 -1.27
CA THR A 341 10.22 -6.40 -0.86
C THR A 341 10.01 -5.46 -2.04
N TRP A 342 11.07 -5.22 -2.84
CA TRP A 342 10.99 -4.39 -4.04
C TRP A 342 10.01 -4.96 -5.06
N LEU A 343 10.03 -6.28 -5.27
CA LEU A 343 9.17 -6.97 -6.24
C LEU A 343 7.69 -6.78 -5.87
N TRP A 344 7.34 -7.00 -4.61
CA TRP A 344 5.98 -6.78 -4.10
C TRP A 344 5.56 -5.31 -4.20
N HIS A 345 6.46 -4.38 -3.86
CA HIS A 345 6.19 -2.95 -3.96
C HIS A 345 5.91 -2.50 -5.41
N VAL A 346 6.75 -2.92 -6.37
CA VAL A 346 6.59 -2.59 -7.79
C VAL A 346 5.30 -3.19 -8.36
N ALA A 347 5.02 -4.46 -8.04
CA ALA A 347 3.80 -5.14 -8.45
C ALA A 347 2.54 -4.42 -7.91
N SER A 348 2.53 -4.08 -6.62
CA SER A 348 1.45 -3.34 -5.96
C SER A 348 1.20 -1.98 -6.63
N ASN A 349 2.26 -1.23 -6.96
CA ASN A 349 2.10 0.07 -7.63
C ASN A 349 1.44 -0.04 -9.01
N VAL A 350 1.91 -0.96 -9.87
CA VAL A 350 1.31 -1.13 -11.21
C VAL A 350 -0.10 -1.71 -11.12
N GLN A 351 -0.38 -2.55 -10.13
CA GLN A 351 -1.73 -3.03 -9.82
C GLN A 351 -2.67 -1.92 -9.35
N LYS A 352 -2.18 -0.91 -8.62
CA LYS A 352 -2.98 0.27 -8.29
C LYS A 352 -3.23 1.15 -9.51
N SER A 353 -2.22 1.32 -10.36
CA SER A 353 -2.27 2.29 -11.45
C SER A 353 -1.39 1.91 -12.65
N PRO A 354 -1.98 1.59 -13.83
CA PRO A 354 -1.20 1.24 -15.03
C PRO A 354 -0.24 2.34 -15.52
N GLN A 355 -0.46 3.59 -15.10
CA GLN A 355 0.42 4.71 -15.39
C GLN A 355 1.86 4.52 -14.86
N PHE A 356 2.07 3.72 -13.81
CA PHE A 356 3.42 3.40 -13.34
C PHE A 356 4.21 2.62 -14.40
N GLY A 357 3.64 1.54 -14.93
CA GLY A 357 4.28 0.72 -15.98
C GLY A 357 4.48 1.45 -17.31
N ARG A 358 3.72 2.53 -17.55
CA ARG A 358 3.84 3.41 -18.73
C ARG A 358 4.79 4.60 -18.52
N SER A 359 5.13 4.93 -17.28
CA SER A 359 6.00 6.06 -16.97
C SER A 359 7.46 5.69 -17.17
N ARG A 360 8.10 6.28 -18.18
CA ARG A 360 9.53 6.05 -18.47
C ARG A 360 10.40 6.51 -17.31
N TRP A 361 10.06 7.65 -16.70
CA TRP A 361 10.78 8.15 -15.53
C TRP A 361 10.72 7.16 -14.37
N TRP A 362 9.52 6.67 -14.02
CA TRP A 362 9.38 5.74 -12.91
C TRP A 362 10.08 4.40 -13.18
N VAL A 363 9.96 3.86 -14.40
CA VAL A 363 10.69 2.65 -14.80
C VAL A 363 12.21 2.85 -14.68
N ALA A 364 12.75 3.96 -15.17
CA ALA A 364 14.19 4.22 -15.14
C ALA A 364 14.78 4.41 -13.72
N HIS A 365 13.96 4.79 -12.73
CA HIS A 365 14.42 5.09 -11.37
C HIS A 365 14.03 4.05 -10.34
N THR A 366 12.93 3.34 -10.56
CA THR A 366 12.41 2.32 -9.64
C THR A 366 12.68 0.91 -10.15
N VAL A 367 12.60 0.67 -11.46
CA VAL A 367 12.61 -0.68 -12.01
C VAL A 367 13.97 -1.07 -12.59
N ALA A 368 14.45 -0.30 -13.57
CA ALA A 368 15.68 -0.61 -14.30
C ALA A 368 16.91 -0.81 -13.41
N PRO A 369 17.18 0.02 -12.38
CA PRO A 369 18.38 -0.15 -11.56
C PRO A 369 18.46 -1.51 -10.87
N VAL A 370 17.34 -2.07 -10.43
CA VAL A 370 17.31 -3.36 -9.74
C VAL A 370 17.51 -4.51 -10.73
N LEU A 371 16.85 -4.45 -11.90
CA LEU A 371 17.01 -5.47 -12.94
C LEU A 371 18.42 -5.47 -13.56
N GLU A 372 19.08 -4.31 -13.64
CA GLU A 372 20.48 -4.18 -14.04
C GLU A 372 21.42 -4.87 -13.05
N GLU A 373 21.22 -4.68 -11.73
CA GLU A 373 22.04 -5.36 -10.72
C GLU A 373 21.76 -6.86 -10.65
N ALA A 374 20.51 -7.30 -10.85
CA ALA A 374 20.18 -8.71 -10.98
C ALA A 374 20.92 -9.34 -12.18
N SER A 375 20.95 -8.63 -13.32
CA SER A 375 21.68 -9.06 -14.51
C SER A 375 23.19 -9.17 -14.27
N ARG A 376 23.78 -8.18 -13.57
CA ARG A 376 25.21 -8.20 -13.22
C ARG A 376 25.57 -9.39 -12.33
N TRP A 377 24.77 -9.64 -11.30
CA TRP A 377 24.92 -10.81 -10.44
C TRP A 377 24.89 -12.12 -11.24
N ALA A 378 23.95 -12.26 -12.18
CA ALA A 378 23.84 -13.47 -13.00
C ALA A 378 24.98 -13.63 -14.01
N SER A 379 25.64 -12.54 -14.42
CA SER A 379 26.83 -12.58 -15.26
C SER A 379 28.09 -12.93 -14.48
N ALA A 380 28.17 -12.58 -13.19
CA ALA A 380 29.31 -12.90 -12.33
C ALA A 380 29.35 -14.37 -11.86
N ARG A 381 28.25 -15.11 -12.00
CA ARG A 381 28.15 -16.54 -11.64
C ARG A 381 28.31 -17.50 -12.83
N ARG A 382 28.48 -16.97 -14.04
CA ARG A 382 28.85 -17.74 -15.24
C ARG A 382 30.34 -17.72 -15.41
#